data_AF-A0A2Z3UU54-F1
#
_entry.id   AF-A0A2Z3UU54-F1
#
_cell.length_a   1.000
_cell.length_b   1.000
_cell.length_c   1.000
_cell.angle_alpha   90.00
_cell.angle_beta   90.00
_cell.angle_gamma   90.00
#
_symmetry.space_group_name_H-M   'P 1'
#
loop_
_entity.id
_entity.type
_entity.pdbx_description
1 polymer ?
#
loop_
_entity_poly.entity_id
_entity_poly.type
_entity_poly.pdbx_seq_one_letter_code
_entity_poly.pdbx_strand_id
1 'polypeptide(L)'
;MRDDDPGATTRSDGDPGAATVPADAAAPHGRCAWDGQPLPRSTGRRPRQYCSDACKTAASRARRKEQLTAVTTAVAESGAVLAEARPLQEALRTLVDRFADKVDLAETGALARISAAEAEAAEDRADAAIAREQAASADRARISAERRMREAEQAQRLAEEREDNARADLERIGEKTRAEVLELGEKLGDAKKATELAESVTADQANQLRALRTENRELQAARTALDDELTERSRQLQATQNTSAQLRKRLGEQSDRAAALALQLATAAADATTAREETLATHADLERVRQRHDEQTQHLRAELEAARQQAEARATELIRIQTLREAAQDLIAELRGQREDLKARHDALYAEVGKLRADLDQLRVQPAPGAPEPEQDR
;
A
#
# COMPACT_ATOMS: atom_id res chain seq x y z
N MET A 1 -68.42 -40.19 96.27
CA MET A 1 -69.86 -40.12 96.60
C MET A 1 -70.26 -41.51 97.08
N ARG A 2 -70.87 -41.70 98.26
CA ARG A 2 -72.06 -41.05 98.84
C ARG A 2 -73.36 -41.47 98.14
N ASP A 3 -74.46 -41.84 98.81
CA ASP A 3 -74.81 -42.16 100.22
C ASP A 3 -76.14 -43.02 100.12
N ASP A 4 -76.35 -44.15 100.80
CA ASP A 4 -77.11 -44.40 102.07
C ASP A 4 -78.56 -44.99 101.96
N ASP A 5 -78.98 -45.66 103.06
CA ASP A 5 -80.33 -45.81 103.67
C ASP A 5 -81.41 -46.92 103.33
N PRO A 6 -82.29 -47.32 104.32
CA PRO A 6 -82.82 -48.70 104.46
C PRO A 6 -84.29 -48.87 105.03
N GLY A 7 -84.66 -50.05 105.58
CA GLY A 7 -85.78 -50.27 106.55
C GLY A 7 -86.70 -51.50 106.29
N ALA A 8 -87.62 -51.98 107.17
CA ALA A 8 -87.79 -51.90 108.64
C ALA A 8 -89.01 -52.76 109.15
N THR A 9 -89.03 -53.20 110.44
CA THR A 9 -90.23 -53.60 111.30
C THR A 9 -91.11 -54.85 110.91
N THR A 10 -91.97 -55.54 111.72
CA THR A 10 -92.27 -55.67 113.19
C THR A 10 -93.11 -56.93 113.58
N ARG A 11 -92.93 -57.45 114.84
CA ARG A 11 -93.89 -57.86 115.95
C ARG A 11 -95.40 -58.17 115.71
N SER A 12 -96.18 -58.89 116.58
CA SER A 12 -95.97 -59.58 117.90
C SER A 12 -97.14 -60.50 118.37
N ASP A 13 -96.85 -61.51 119.23
CA ASP A 13 -97.50 -62.01 120.49
C ASP A 13 -99.05 -62.13 120.73
N GLY A 14 -99.50 -63.15 121.53
CA GLY A 14 -100.78 -63.11 122.30
C GLY A 14 -101.44 -64.45 122.77
N ASP A 15 -101.86 -64.55 124.05
CA ASP A 15 -102.57 -65.66 124.78
C ASP A 15 -103.20 -65.06 126.10
N PRO A 16 -103.85 -65.74 127.11
CA PRO A 16 -104.27 -67.16 127.34
C PRO A 16 -105.69 -67.38 127.98
N GLY A 17 -106.04 -68.64 128.37
CA GLY A 17 -106.51 -68.90 129.76
C GLY A 17 -107.82 -69.67 130.11
N ALA A 18 -107.65 -70.91 130.61
CA ALA A 18 -108.17 -71.50 131.88
C ALA A 18 -109.69 -71.73 132.25
N ALA A 19 -110.01 -73.03 132.34
CA ALA A 19 -111.00 -73.85 133.10
C ALA A 19 -111.64 -73.42 134.47
N THR A 20 -112.69 -74.17 134.88
CA THR A 20 -113.05 -74.50 136.30
C THR A 20 -114.03 -75.71 136.42
N VAL A 21 -114.24 -76.29 137.62
CA VAL A 21 -114.88 -77.63 137.84
C VAL A 21 -115.84 -77.68 139.11
N PRO A 22 -116.20 -78.79 139.85
CA PRO A 22 -117.59 -79.03 140.33
C PRO A 22 -117.77 -79.30 141.86
N ALA A 23 -118.92 -79.86 142.30
CA ALA A 23 -119.21 -80.52 143.59
C ALA A 23 -120.56 -81.28 143.52
N ASP A 24 -121.03 -82.10 144.48
CA ASP A 24 -120.47 -83.20 145.31
C ASP A 24 -121.65 -83.98 145.97
N ALA A 25 -121.53 -85.30 146.25
CA ALA A 25 -122.56 -86.09 146.97
C ALA A 25 -122.10 -87.45 147.60
N ALA A 26 -121.29 -87.37 148.67
CA ALA A 26 -121.36 -88.20 149.91
C ALA A 26 -121.13 -89.75 149.97
N ALA A 27 -120.29 -90.12 150.96
CA ALA A 27 -120.19 -91.40 151.71
C ALA A 27 -119.60 -92.68 151.04
N PRO A 28 -119.04 -93.66 151.80
CA PRO A 28 -118.87 -93.77 153.26
C PRO A 28 -117.38 -93.78 153.73
N HIS A 29 -117.12 -94.04 155.02
CA HIS A 29 -115.76 -94.07 155.59
C HIS A 29 -114.90 -95.25 155.09
N GLY A 30 -113.66 -94.95 154.68
CA GLY A 30 -112.88 -95.80 153.77
C GLY A 30 -111.77 -96.68 154.34
N ARG A 31 -111.04 -97.27 153.39
CA ARG A 31 -109.92 -98.22 153.56
C ARG A 31 -108.58 -97.59 153.17
N CYS A 32 -107.48 -98.27 153.46
CA CYS A 32 -106.13 -97.89 153.02
C CYS A 32 -106.02 -97.78 151.49
N ALA A 33 -105.43 -96.68 151.00
CA ALA A 33 -105.28 -96.36 149.58
C ALA A 33 -104.15 -97.13 148.86
N TRP A 34 -103.89 -98.37 149.26
CA TRP A 34 -102.97 -99.29 148.56
C TRP A 34 -103.39 -100.76 148.68
N ASP A 35 -103.68 -101.25 149.89
CA ASP A 35 -104.00 -102.67 150.16
C ASP A 35 -105.47 -102.92 150.53
N GLY A 36 -106.29 -101.88 150.65
CA GLY A 36 -107.72 -102.01 150.98
C GLY A 36 -108.02 -102.45 152.42
N GLN A 37 -107.04 -102.52 153.34
CA GLN A 37 -107.30 -102.84 154.74
C GLN A 37 -108.06 -101.70 155.47
N PRO A 38 -108.93 -101.99 156.45
CA PRO A 38 -109.67 -100.97 157.20
C PRO A 38 -108.73 -100.14 158.08
N LEU A 39 -109.06 -98.86 158.26
CA LEU A 39 -108.22 -97.90 158.98
C LEU A 39 -108.63 -97.78 160.46
N PRO A 40 -107.68 -97.80 161.42
CA PRO A 40 -108.00 -97.69 162.85
C PRO A 40 -108.46 -96.28 163.25
N ARG A 41 -109.27 -96.18 164.31
CA ARG A 41 -109.77 -94.89 164.84
C ARG A 41 -108.61 -93.96 165.22
N SER A 42 -108.71 -92.70 164.78
CA SER A 42 -107.76 -91.62 165.08
C SER A 42 -108.48 -90.47 165.77
N THR A 43 -107.90 -89.94 166.84
CA THR A 43 -108.41 -88.79 167.60
C THR A 43 -107.86 -87.43 167.11
N GLY A 44 -107.00 -87.44 166.08
CA GLY A 44 -106.39 -86.23 165.51
C GLY A 44 -107.14 -85.68 164.28
N ARG A 45 -107.08 -84.35 164.09
CA ARG A 45 -107.85 -83.56 163.09
C ARG A 45 -107.50 -83.80 161.60
N ARG A 46 -106.79 -84.89 161.26
CA ARG A 46 -106.51 -85.34 159.87
C ARG A 46 -106.58 -86.88 159.79
N PRO A 47 -107.27 -87.46 158.80
CA PRO A 47 -107.32 -88.90 158.61
C PRO A 47 -106.00 -89.46 158.06
N ARG A 48 -105.67 -90.71 158.39
CA ARG A 48 -104.55 -91.46 157.78
C ARG A 48 -105.01 -92.09 156.46
N GLN A 49 -104.21 -91.98 155.39
CA GLN A 49 -104.54 -92.56 154.07
C GLN A 49 -104.02 -94.00 153.87
N TYR A 50 -103.09 -94.47 154.71
CA TYR A 50 -102.47 -95.80 154.58
C TYR A 50 -102.47 -96.54 155.92
N CYS A 51 -102.62 -97.87 155.88
CA CYS A 51 -102.55 -98.74 157.07
C CYS A 51 -101.12 -98.84 157.64
N SER A 52 -100.10 -98.73 156.77
CA SER A 52 -98.68 -98.94 157.08
C SER A 52 -97.77 -98.11 156.15
N ASP A 53 -96.54 -97.82 156.59
CA ASP A 53 -95.54 -97.17 155.72
C ASP A 53 -95.07 -98.08 154.57
N ALA A 54 -95.21 -99.40 154.68
CA ALA A 54 -94.97 -100.33 153.57
C ALA A 54 -95.92 -100.04 152.38
N CYS A 55 -97.22 -99.87 152.68
CA CYS A 55 -98.24 -99.52 151.68
C CYS A 55 -97.98 -98.15 151.03
N LYS A 56 -97.66 -97.14 151.85
CA LYS A 56 -97.24 -95.80 151.40
C LYS A 56 -96.01 -95.84 150.48
N THR A 57 -95.05 -96.72 150.78
CA THR A 57 -93.81 -96.89 150.00
C THR A 57 -94.08 -97.56 148.65
N ALA A 58 -94.95 -98.57 148.60
CA ALA A 58 -95.35 -99.23 147.37
C ALA A 58 -96.17 -98.29 146.46
N ALA A 59 -97.08 -97.50 147.03
CA ALA A 59 -97.83 -96.43 146.35
C ALA A 59 -96.95 -95.26 145.82
N SER A 60 -95.68 -95.20 146.22
CA SER A 60 -94.67 -94.28 145.66
C SER A 60 -93.94 -94.91 144.46
N ARG A 61 -93.63 -96.22 144.52
CA ARG A 61 -92.98 -96.95 143.41
C ARG A 61 -93.89 -97.05 142.18
N ALA A 62 -95.20 -97.23 142.37
CA ALA A 62 -96.16 -97.26 141.26
C ALA A 62 -96.15 -95.94 140.45
N ARG A 63 -96.32 -94.79 141.13
CA ARG A 63 -96.34 -93.46 140.49
C ARG A 63 -95.04 -93.11 139.77
N ARG A 64 -93.88 -93.54 140.28
CA ARG A 64 -92.59 -93.39 139.57
C ARG A 64 -92.52 -94.22 138.28
N LYS A 65 -93.19 -95.38 138.21
CA LYS A 65 -93.26 -96.18 136.98
C LYS A 65 -94.10 -95.49 135.91
N GLU A 66 -95.28 -94.96 136.28
CA GLU A 66 -96.17 -94.22 135.38
C GLU A 66 -95.48 -92.99 134.77
N GLN A 67 -94.79 -92.19 135.61
CA GLN A 67 -94.05 -91.01 135.16
C GLN A 67 -92.92 -91.36 134.18
N LEU A 68 -92.23 -92.49 134.37
CA LEU A 68 -91.21 -92.96 133.43
C LEU A 68 -91.82 -93.34 132.07
N THR A 69 -92.94 -94.08 132.06
CA THR A 69 -93.62 -94.45 130.80
C THR A 69 -94.09 -93.23 130.01
N ALA A 70 -94.64 -92.20 130.67
CA ALA A 70 -95.11 -90.99 130.00
C ALA A 70 -94.00 -90.24 129.26
N VAL A 71 -92.80 -90.16 129.85
CA VAL A 71 -91.63 -89.52 129.21
C VAL A 71 -91.11 -90.36 128.04
N THR A 72 -91.06 -91.69 128.16
CA THR A 72 -90.57 -92.55 127.07
C THR A 72 -91.46 -92.53 125.83
N THR A 73 -92.78 -92.39 125.97
CA THR A 73 -93.68 -92.30 124.81
C THR A 73 -93.44 -91.02 124.00
N ALA A 74 -93.36 -89.86 124.67
CA ALA A 74 -93.14 -88.56 124.00
C ALA A 74 -91.79 -88.48 123.25
N VAL A 75 -90.74 -89.16 123.77
CA VAL A 75 -89.44 -89.26 123.09
C VAL A 75 -89.52 -90.18 121.86
N ALA A 76 -90.31 -91.25 121.90
CA ALA A 76 -90.51 -92.13 120.75
C ALA A 76 -91.30 -91.42 119.61
N GLU A 77 -92.36 -90.70 119.96
CA GLU A 77 -93.19 -89.95 119.00
C GLU A 77 -92.41 -88.82 118.31
N SER A 78 -91.61 -88.06 119.06
CA SER A 78 -90.75 -87.01 118.48
C SER A 78 -89.61 -87.57 117.60
N GLY A 79 -89.18 -88.81 117.83
CA GLY A 79 -88.22 -89.52 116.97
C GLY A 79 -88.77 -89.86 115.58
N ALA A 80 -90.07 -90.14 115.45
CA ALA A 80 -90.71 -90.47 114.17
C ALA A 80 -90.77 -89.26 113.22
N VAL A 81 -91.16 -88.09 113.73
CA VAL A 81 -91.27 -86.85 112.94
C VAL A 81 -89.92 -86.43 112.34
N LEU A 82 -88.83 -86.65 113.07
CA LEU A 82 -87.46 -86.37 112.59
C LEU A 82 -86.97 -87.38 111.54
N ALA A 83 -87.57 -88.57 111.44
CA ALA A 83 -87.25 -89.53 110.38
C ALA A 83 -87.89 -89.14 109.03
N GLU A 84 -89.15 -88.68 109.03
CA GLU A 84 -89.84 -88.25 107.81
C GLU A 84 -89.30 -86.93 107.24
N ALA A 85 -88.80 -86.02 108.07
CA ALA A 85 -88.25 -84.74 107.63
C ALA A 85 -86.92 -84.86 106.84
N ARG A 86 -86.19 -85.96 106.99
CA ARG A 86 -84.82 -86.13 106.47
C ARG A 86 -84.72 -86.16 104.93
N PRO A 87 -85.51 -86.96 104.18
CA PRO A 87 -85.47 -86.95 102.71
C PRO A 87 -85.87 -85.59 102.09
N LEU A 88 -86.72 -84.80 102.75
CA LEU A 88 -87.07 -83.45 102.32
C LEU A 88 -85.86 -82.49 102.39
N GLN A 89 -85.00 -82.64 103.42
CA GLN A 89 -83.78 -81.85 103.56
C GLN A 89 -82.76 -82.14 102.44
N GLU A 90 -82.58 -83.41 102.06
CA GLU A 90 -81.66 -83.80 100.98
C GLU A 90 -82.18 -83.42 99.59
N ALA A 91 -83.50 -83.53 99.37
CA ALA A 91 -84.14 -83.05 98.14
C ALA A 91 -83.99 -81.53 97.96
N LEU A 92 -84.18 -80.74 99.03
CA LEU A 92 -83.94 -79.29 99.03
C LEU A 92 -82.49 -78.95 98.70
N ARG A 93 -81.51 -79.66 99.28
CA ARG A 93 -80.08 -79.40 99.06
C ARG A 93 -79.68 -79.61 97.60
N THR A 94 -80.06 -80.75 97.01
CA THR A 94 -79.83 -81.04 95.59
C THR A 94 -80.48 -80.00 94.66
N LEU A 95 -81.59 -79.39 95.08
CA LEU A 95 -82.26 -78.32 94.33
C LEU A 95 -81.50 -76.98 94.38
N VAL A 96 -80.89 -76.66 95.53
CA VAL A 96 -80.04 -75.47 95.72
C VAL A 96 -78.72 -75.63 94.95
N ASP A 97 -78.03 -76.76 95.09
CA ASP A 97 -76.77 -77.02 94.40
C ASP A 97 -76.96 -76.90 92.87
N ARG A 98 -78.03 -77.51 92.33
CA ARG A 98 -78.41 -77.42 90.91
C ARG A 98 -78.95 -76.04 90.48
N PHE A 99 -79.21 -75.12 91.41
CA PHE A 99 -79.47 -73.72 91.12
C PHE A 99 -78.18 -72.92 91.03
N ALA A 100 -77.21 -73.18 91.91
CA ALA A 100 -75.87 -72.59 91.86
C ALA A 100 -75.17 -72.92 90.53
N ASP A 101 -75.12 -74.21 90.14
CA ASP A 101 -74.58 -74.65 88.84
C ASP A 101 -75.12 -73.86 87.64
N LYS A 102 -76.40 -73.48 87.70
CA LYS A 102 -77.08 -72.73 86.63
C LYS A 102 -76.80 -71.23 86.67
N VAL A 103 -76.59 -70.66 87.85
CA VAL A 103 -76.19 -69.25 88.02
C VAL A 103 -74.75 -69.10 87.52
N ASP A 104 -73.83 -69.95 87.96
CA ASP A 104 -72.43 -69.93 87.54
C ASP A 104 -72.29 -70.11 86.01
N LEU A 105 -73.06 -71.02 85.41
CA LEU A 105 -73.10 -71.19 83.95
C LEU A 105 -73.71 -69.98 83.21
N ALA A 106 -74.70 -69.31 83.81
CA ALA A 106 -75.29 -68.10 83.24
C ALA A 106 -74.36 -66.89 83.35
N GLU A 107 -73.65 -66.75 84.47
CA GLU A 107 -72.70 -65.67 84.74
C GLU A 107 -71.43 -65.82 83.89
N THR A 108 -70.79 -66.99 83.89
CA THR A 108 -69.64 -67.27 82.99
C THR A 108 -70.05 -67.13 81.52
N GLY A 109 -71.24 -67.61 81.14
CA GLY A 109 -71.79 -67.43 79.80
C GLY A 109 -72.11 -65.98 79.44
N ALA A 110 -72.43 -65.11 80.41
CA ALA A 110 -72.64 -63.69 80.19
C ALA A 110 -71.31 -62.93 80.07
N LEU A 111 -70.37 -63.17 81.00
CA LEU A 111 -69.03 -62.59 80.98
C LEU A 111 -68.26 -62.94 79.70
N ALA A 112 -68.37 -64.18 79.21
CA ALA A 112 -67.77 -64.60 77.93
C ALA A 112 -68.38 -63.91 76.70
N ARG A 113 -69.67 -63.51 76.74
CA ARG A 113 -70.28 -62.71 75.67
C ARG A 113 -69.86 -61.24 75.75
N ILE A 114 -69.71 -60.70 76.96
CA ILE A 114 -69.23 -59.32 77.16
C ILE A 114 -67.78 -59.20 76.69
N SER A 115 -66.88 -60.09 77.11
CA SER A 115 -65.47 -60.04 76.70
C SER A 115 -65.27 -60.29 75.20
N ALA A 116 -66.10 -61.13 74.57
CA ALA A 116 -66.11 -61.29 73.12
C ALA A 116 -66.53 -60.00 72.41
N ALA A 117 -67.63 -59.35 72.84
CA ALA A 117 -68.11 -58.10 72.25
C ALA A 117 -67.15 -56.92 72.52
N GLU A 118 -66.45 -56.90 73.66
CA GLU A 118 -65.41 -55.90 73.96
C GLU A 118 -64.16 -56.10 73.09
N ALA A 119 -63.80 -57.34 72.76
CA ALA A 119 -62.71 -57.67 71.85
C ALA A 119 -63.06 -57.33 70.39
N GLU A 120 -64.24 -57.74 69.91
CA GLU A 120 -64.77 -57.40 68.58
C GLU A 120 -64.83 -55.87 68.39
N ALA A 121 -65.41 -55.15 69.37
CA ALA A 121 -65.44 -53.70 69.35
C ALA A 121 -64.05 -53.06 69.49
N ALA A 122 -63.01 -53.77 69.96
CA ALA A 122 -61.64 -53.27 70.00
C ALA A 122 -60.89 -53.50 68.67
N GLU A 123 -61.18 -54.61 67.99
CA GLU A 123 -60.73 -54.92 66.63
C GLU A 123 -61.30 -53.91 65.62
N ASP A 124 -62.62 -53.64 65.67
CA ASP A 124 -63.28 -52.55 64.93
C ASP A 124 -62.59 -51.18 65.14
N ARG A 125 -62.16 -50.89 66.37
CA ARG A 125 -61.46 -49.64 66.71
C ARG A 125 -60.03 -49.60 66.17
N ALA A 126 -59.35 -50.75 66.06
CA ALA A 126 -58.04 -50.86 65.44
C ALA A 126 -58.13 -50.69 63.91
N ASP A 127 -59.05 -51.40 63.26
CA ASP A 127 -59.29 -51.29 61.81
C ASP A 127 -59.75 -49.89 61.40
N ALA A 128 -60.64 -49.26 62.18
CA ALA A 128 -61.03 -47.87 61.98
C ALA A 128 -59.86 -46.88 62.16
N ALA A 129 -58.83 -47.21 62.94
CA ALA A 129 -57.61 -46.40 63.06
C ALA A 129 -56.69 -46.62 61.85
N ILE A 130 -56.47 -47.88 61.43
CA ILE A 130 -55.68 -48.26 60.26
C ILE A 130 -56.25 -47.61 59.00
N ALA A 131 -57.58 -47.67 58.79
CA ALA A 131 -58.25 -47.04 57.65
C ALA A 131 -58.08 -45.51 57.61
N ARG A 132 -58.08 -44.84 58.78
CA ARG A 132 -57.81 -43.40 58.87
C ARG A 132 -56.36 -43.06 58.56
N GLU A 133 -55.41 -43.87 59.01
CA GLU A 133 -53.99 -43.65 58.70
C GLU A 133 -53.68 -43.89 57.21
N GLN A 134 -54.33 -44.89 56.59
CA GLN A 134 -54.28 -45.12 55.14
C GLN A 134 -54.89 -43.95 54.34
N ALA A 135 -56.06 -43.43 54.76
CA ALA A 135 -56.64 -42.23 54.14
C ALA A 135 -55.70 -41.02 54.25
N ALA A 136 -55.14 -40.79 55.45
CA ALA A 136 -54.20 -39.70 55.68
C ALA A 136 -52.87 -39.87 54.91
N SER A 137 -52.39 -41.10 54.68
CA SER A 137 -51.20 -41.33 53.84
C SER A 137 -51.50 -41.12 52.36
N ALA A 138 -52.70 -41.49 51.88
CA ALA A 138 -53.17 -41.22 50.52
C ALA A 138 -53.34 -39.71 50.25
N ASP A 139 -53.92 -38.93 51.16
CA ASP A 139 -54.00 -37.47 51.04
C ASP A 139 -52.61 -36.81 51.03
N ARG A 140 -51.70 -37.25 51.91
CA ARG A 140 -50.29 -36.80 51.90
C ARG A 140 -49.59 -37.15 50.58
N ALA A 141 -49.86 -38.32 50.00
CA ALA A 141 -49.36 -38.72 48.70
C ALA A 141 -49.91 -37.81 47.57
N ARG A 142 -51.23 -37.55 47.53
CA ARG A 142 -51.85 -36.63 46.56
C ARG A 142 -51.24 -35.24 46.63
N ILE A 143 -51.15 -34.66 47.83
CA ILE A 143 -50.55 -33.32 48.04
C ILE A 143 -49.09 -33.30 47.57
N SER A 144 -48.31 -34.36 47.81
CA SER A 144 -46.94 -34.46 47.32
C SER A 144 -46.84 -34.58 45.80
N ALA A 145 -47.79 -35.26 45.15
CA ALA A 145 -47.86 -35.39 43.71
C ALA A 145 -48.28 -34.07 43.04
N GLU A 146 -49.31 -33.40 43.56
CA GLU A 146 -49.71 -32.06 43.10
C GLU A 146 -48.56 -31.05 43.22
N ARG A 147 -47.79 -31.11 44.32
CA ARG A 147 -46.62 -30.24 44.50
C ARG A 147 -45.55 -30.50 43.44
N ARG A 148 -45.20 -31.78 43.22
CA ARG A 148 -44.23 -32.18 42.17
C ARG A 148 -44.69 -31.80 40.76
N MET A 149 -46.00 -31.89 40.47
CA MET A 149 -46.55 -31.43 39.19
C MET A 149 -46.36 -29.92 39.00
N ARG A 150 -46.68 -29.11 40.02
CA ARG A 150 -46.48 -27.64 39.96
C ARG A 150 -45.00 -27.27 39.88
N GLU A 151 -44.14 -27.98 40.59
CA GLU A 151 -42.68 -27.81 40.53
C GLU A 151 -42.12 -28.22 39.15
N ALA A 152 -42.65 -29.28 38.53
CA ALA A 152 -42.31 -29.69 37.16
C ALA A 152 -42.81 -28.70 36.09
N GLU A 153 -44.05 -28.20 36.21
CA GLU A 153 -44.57 -27.14 35.34
C GLU A 153 -43.75 -25.85 35.43
N GLN A 154 -43.30 -25.47 36.63
CA GLN A 154 -42.42 -24.31 36.81
C GLN A 154 -41.04 -24.55 36.21
N ALA A 155 -40.47 -25.75 36.40
CA ALA A 155 -39.20 -26.13 35.79
C ALA A 155 -39.29 -26.18 34.25
N GLN A 156 -40.43 -26.62 33.69
CA GLN A 156 -40.68 -26.63 32.24
C GLN A 156 -40.79 -25.21 31.69
N ARG A 157 -41.58 -24.32 32.31
CA ARG A 157 -41.67 -22.90 31.89
C ARG A 157 -40.31 -22.22 31.94
N LEU A 158 -39.52 -22.45 32.98
CA LEU A 158 -38.14 -21.96 33.10
C LEU A 158 -37.16 -22.60 32.10
N ALA A 159 -37.50 -23.72 31.46
CA ALA A 159 -36.74 -24.31 30.36
C ALA A 159 -37.18 -23.72 29.01
N GLU A 160 -38.49 -23.57 28.79
CA GLU A 160 -39.08 -22.92 27.61
C GLU A 160 -38.60 -21.45 27.51
N GLU A 161 -38.66 -20.69 28.61
CA GLU A 161 -38.10 -19.33 28.69
C GLU A 161 -36.60 -19.30 28.36
N ARG A 162 -35.82 -20.33 28.76
CA ARG A 162 -34.39 -20.40 28.43
C ARG A 162 -34.15 -20.75 26.96
N GLU A 163 -34.95 -21.62 26.37
CA GLU A 163 -34.88 -21.92 24.94
C GLU A 163 -35.26 -20.70 24.10
N ASP A 164 -36.33 -19.99 24.44
CA ASP A 164 -36.75 -18.80 23.69
C ASP A 164 -35.77 -17.62 23.85
N ASN A 165 -35.20 -17.41 25.05
CA ASN A 165 -34.09 -16.46 25.21
C ASN A 165 -32.85 -16.89 24.39
N ALA A 166 -32.48 -18.18 24.39
CA ALA A 166 -31.35 -18.66 23.61
C ALA A 166 -31.58 -18.56 22.09
N ARG A 167 -32.81 -18.79 21.62
CA ARG A 167 -33.21 -18.57 20.22
C ARG A 167 -33.13 -17.09 19.85
N ALA A 168 -33.69 -16.20 20.68
CA ALA A 168 -33.64 -14.75 20.46
C ALA A 168 -32.20 -14.19 20.49
N ASP A 169 -31.32 -14.74 21.32
CA ASP A 169 -29.89 -14.37 21.34
C ASP A 169 -29.15 -14.91 20.10
N LEU A 170 -29.43 -16.14 19.66
CA LEU A 170 -28.89 -16.71 18.41
C LEU A 170 -29.36 -15.93 17.18
N GLU A 171 -30.62 -15.50 17.13
CA GLU A 171 -31.16 -14.64 16.07
C GLU A 171 -30.46 -13.27 16.06
N ARG A 172 -30.32 -12.62 17.23
CA ARG A 172 -29.63 -11.32 17.35
C ARG A 172 -28.15 -11.40 16.99
N ILE A 173 -27.47 -12.50 17.32
CA ILE A 173 -26.10 -12.80 16.87
C ILE A 173 -26.08 -13.04 15.36
N GLY A 174 -27.05 -13.78 14.81
CA GLY A 174 -27.18 -14.05 13.39
C GLY A 174 -27.47 -12.78 12.57
N GLU A 175 -28.25 -11.84 13.07
CA GLU A 175 -28.46 -10.52 12.48
C GLU A 175 -27.19 -9.67 12.53
N LYS A 176 -26.55 -9.56 13.72
CA LYS A 176 -25.32 -8.78 13.88
C LYS A 176 -24.19 -9.29 12.98
N THR A 177 -23.98 -10.60 12.92
CA THR A 177 -22.96 -11.21 12.05
C THR A 177 -23.29 -11.06 10.56
N ARG A 178 -24.57 -11.11 10.16
CA ARG A 178 -24.98 -10.78 8.77
C ARG A 178 -24.70 -9.32 8.44
N ALA A 179 -24.96 -8.38 9.35
CA ALA A 179 -24.63 -6.97 9.16
C ALA A 179 -23.11 -6.73 9.08
N GLU A 180 -22.32 -7.34 9.96
CA GLU A 180 -20.84 -7.28 9.92
C GLU A 180 -20.27 -7.87 8.62
N VAL A 181 -20.82 -8.98 8.13
CA VAL A 181 -20.41 -9.59 6.84
C VAL A 181 -20.77 -8.70 5.65
N LEU A 182 -21.91 -8.00 5.68
CA LEU A 182 -22.28 -7.02 4.65
C LEU A 182 -21.34 -5.81 4.68
N GLU A 183 -21.09 -5.22 5.86
CA GLU A 183 -20.19 -4.07 6.02
C GLU A 183 -18.74 -4.40 5.61
N LEU A 184 -18.26 -5.62 5.94
CA LEU A 184 -16.96 -6.11 5.47
C LEU A 184 -16.96 -6.40 3.95
N GLY A 185 -18.09 -6.85 3.39
CA GLY A 185 -18.27 -7.05 1.95
C GLY A 185 -18.21 -5.74 1.16
N GLU A 186 -18.86 -4.68 1.68
CA GLU A 186 -18.80 -3.33 1.11
C GLU A 186 -17.37 -2.76 1.19
N LYS A 187 -16.72 -2.82 2.37
CA LYS A 187 -15.32 -2.42 2.55
C LYS A 187 -14.36 -3.18 1.65
N LEU A 188 -14.57 -4.48 1.44
CA LEU A 188 -13.78 -5.30 0.50
C LEU A 188 -14.04 -4.87 -0.96
N GLY A 189 -15.29 -4.54 -1.30
CA GLY A 189 -15.66 -4.03 -2.62
C GLY A 189 -15.01 -2.69 -2.93
N ASP A 190 -15.00 -1.76 -1.97
CA ASP A 190 -14.36 -0.45 -2.14
C ASP A 190 -12.83 -0.54 -2.09
N ALA A 191 -12.26 -1.43 -1.29
CA ALA A 191 -10.83 -1.74 -1.33
C ALA A 191 -10.41 -2.29 -2.70
N LYS A 192 -11.22 -3.17 -3.33
CA LYS A 192 -10.97 -3.69 -4.68
C LYS A 192 -11.03 -2.59 -5.75
N LYS A 193 -12.05 -1.73 -5.72
CA LYS A 193 -12.13 -0.55 -6.61
C LYS A 193 -10.90 0.35 -6.44
N ALA A 194 -10.45 0.56 -5.20
CA ALA A 194 -9.26 1.35 -4.91
C ALA A 194 -7.97 0.71 -5.45
N THR A 195 -7.82 -0.62 -5.37
CA THR A 195 -6.70 -1.32 -6.01
C THR A 195 -6.77 -1.28 -7.54
N GLU A 196 -7.95 -1.48 -8.14
CA GLU A 196 -8.16 -1.41 -9.59
C GLU A 196 -7.83 -0.01 -10.13
N LEU A 197 -8.21 1.05 -9.41
CA LEU A 197 -7.86 2.44 -9.73
C LEU A 197 -6.35 2.73 -9.53
N ALA A 198 -5.72 2.14 -8.53
CA ALA A 198 -4.27 2.26 -8.34
C ALA A 198 -3.48 1.54 -9.45
N GLU A 199 -3.95 0.36 -9.88
CA GLU A 199 -3.40 -0.40 -11.00
C GLU A 199 -3.60 0.35 -12.33
N SER A 200 -4.76 0.96 -12.58
CA SER A 200 -4.96 1.77 -13.79
C SER A 200 -4.07 3.02 -13.81
N VAL A 201 -3.98 3.74 -12.69
CA VAL A 201 -3.11 4.94 -12.58
C VAL A 201 -1.63 4.58 -12.73
N THR A 202 -1.16 3.48 -12.15
CA THR A 202 0.24 3.04 -12.33
C THR A 202 0.52 2.50 -13.72
N ALA A 203 -0.45 1.84 -14.37
CA ALA A 203 -0.36 1.47 -15.78
C ALA A 203 -0.26 2.71 -16.69
N ASP A 204 -1.08 3.73 -16.47
CA ASP A 204 -1.04 4.99 -17.22
C ASP A 204 0.26 5.77 -17.00
N GLN A 205 0.75 5.85 -15.76
CA GLN A 205 2.07 6.41 -15.47
C GLN A 205 3.19 5.63 -16.18
N ALA A 206 3.11 4.30 -16.23
CA ALA A 206 4.07 3.47 -16.96
C ALA A 206 3.96 3.65 -18.48
N ASN A 207 2.77 3.92 -19.02
CA ASN A 207 2.54 4.26 -20.43
C ASN A 207 3.13 5.64 -20.76
N GLN A 208 2.86 6.67 -19.94
CA GLN A 208 3.44 8.01 -20.06
C GLN A 208 4.96 7.99 -19.99
N LEU A 209 5.54 7.24 -19.03
CA LEU A 209 6.99 7.04 -18.91
C LEU A 209 7.60 6.24 -20.07
N ARG A 210 6.80 5.48 -20.85
CA ARG A 210 7.26 4.88 -22.11
C ARG A 210 7.25 5.90 -23.24
N ALA A 211 6.17 6.69 -23.38
CA ALA A 211 6.04 7.74 -24.40
C ALA A 211 7.11 8.84 -24.25
N LEU A 212 7.33 9.36 -23.05
CA LEU A 212 8.39 10.35 -22.78
C LEU A 212 9.80 9.79 -23.05
N ARG A 213 10.01 8.48 -22.92
CA ARG A 213 11.28 7.81 -23.25
C ARG A 213 11.47 7.58 -24.76
N THR A 214 10.40 7.46 -25.55
CA THR A 214 10.52 7.45 -27.03
C THR A 214 10.76 8.86 -27.55
N GLU A 215 9.97 9.84 -27.11
CA GLU A 215 10.15 11.25 -27.45
C GLU A 215 11.56 11.76 -27.11
N ASN A 216 12.09 11.44 -25.92
CA ASN A 216 13.44 11.86 -25.54
C ASN A 216 14.54 11.21 -26.40
N ARG A 217 14.33 9.98 -26.91
CA ARG A 217 15.27 9.35 -27.86
C ARG A 217 15.18 9.97 -29.25
N GLU A 218 13.98 10.31 -29.71
CA GLU A 218 13.74 10.99 -30.97
C GLU A 218 14.37 12.39 -30.97
N LEU A 219 14.22 13.15 -29.86
CA LEU A 219 14.89 14.43 -29.66
C LEU A 219 16.42 14.30 -29.56
N GLN A 220 16.94 13.23 -28.93
CA GLN A 220 18.38 12.95 -28.92
C GLN A 220 18.90 12.65 -30.34
N ALA A 221 18.19 11.84 -31.13
CA ALA A 221 18.57 11.50 -32.50
C ALA A 221 18.50 12.72 -33.43
N ALA A 222 17.44 13.53 -33.32
CA ALA A 222 17.31 14.79 -34.04
C ALA A 222 18.42 15.78 -33.68
N ARG A 223 18.80 15.86 -32.41
CA ARG A 223 19.96 16.65 -31.97
C ARG A 223 21.25 16.14 -32.61
N THR A 224 21.54 14.84 -32.58
CA THR A 224 22.78 14.31 -33.18
C THR A 224 22.85 14.58 -34.68
N ALA A 225 21.72 14.49 -35.39
CA ALA A 225 21.66 14.85 -36.82
C ALA A 225 21.94 16.35 -37.07
N LEU A 226 21.42 17.24 -36.21
CA LEU A 226 21.71 18.68 -36.28
C LEU A 226 23.16 19.00 -35.90
N ASP A 227 23.73 18.34 -34.89
CA ASP A 227 25.14 18.47 -34.51
C ASP A 227 26.04 18.00 -35.69
N ASP A 228 25.71 16.87 -36.34
CA ASP A 228 26.40 16.37 -37.55
C ASP A 228 26.30 17.35 -38.73
N GLU A 229 25.09 17.85 -39.05
CA GLU A 229 24.87 18.88 -40.07
C GLU A 229 25.70 20.14 -39.79
N LEU A 230 25.79 20.59 -38.53
CA LEU A 230 26.62 21.73 -38.14
C LEU A 230 28.11 21.45 -38.35
N THR A 231 28.61 20.23 -38.09
CA THR A 231 30.00 19.89 -38.44
C THR A 231 30.24 19.97 -39.95
N GLU A 232 29.28 19.49 -40.75
CA GLU A 232 29.43 19.43 -42.20
C GLU A 232 29.30 20.82 -42.85
N ARG A 233 28.36 21.66 -42.38
CA ARG A 233 28.31 23.09 -42.75
C ARG A 233 29.59 23.82 -42.36
N SER A 234 30.21 23.48 -41.23
CA SER A 234 31.50 24.05 -40.80
C SER A 234 32.65 23.64 -41.72
N ARG A 235 32.71 22.36 -42.16
CA ARG A 235 33.68 21.90 -43.18
C ARG A 235 33.48 22.63 -44.51
N GLN A 236 32.24 22.77 -44.98
CA GLN A 236 31.89 23.51 -46.21
C GLN A 236 32.30 24.99 -46.12
N LEU A 237 32.05 25.64 -44.98
CA LEU A 237 32.49 27.02 -44.75
C LEU A 237 34.02 27.13 -44.77
N GLN A 238 34.75 26.25 -44.09
CA GLN A 238 36.21 26.24 -44.10
C GLN A 238 36.77 25.99 -45.51
N ALA A 239 36.15 25.10 -46.29
CA ALA A 239 36.54 24.84 -47.69
C ALA A 239 36.34 26.08 -48.58
N THR A 240 35.20 26.78 -48.47
CA THR A 240 34.94 28.01 -49.23
C THR A 240 35.82 29.19 -48.80
N GLN A 241 36.19 29.29 -47.51
CA GLN A 241 37.19 30.25 -47.04
C GLN A 241 38.57 29.96 -47.64
N ASN A 242 38.99 28.69 -47.67
CA ASN A 242 40.24 28.26 -48.26
C ASN A 242 40.31 28.55 -49.77
N THR A 243 39.25 28.25 -50.53
CA THR A 243 39.22 28.59 -51.97
C THR A 243 39.18 30.10 -52.20
N SER A 244 38.47 30.88 -51.37
CA SER A 244 38.51 32.34 -51.43
C SER A 244 39.91 32.91 -51.18
N ALA A 245 40.65 32.37 -50.20
CA ALA A 245 42.04 32.76 -49.94
C ALA A 245 42.97 32.40 -51.12
N GLN A 246 42.83 31.21 -51.70
CA GLN A 246 43.59 30.81 -52.89
C GLN A 246 43.29 31.68 -54.12
N LEU A 247 42.02 32.04 -54.33
CA LEU A 247 41.62 32.94 -55.43
C LEU A 247 42.15 34.36 -55.23
N ARG A 248 42.12 34.90 -54.00
CA ARG A 248 42.75 36.19 -53.67
C ARG A 248 44.26 36.16 -53.91
N LYS A 249 44.96 35.10 -53.52
CA LYS A 249 46.39 34.94 -53.80
C LYS A 249 46.68 34.92 -55.30
N ARG A 250 45.93 34.11 -56.07
CA ARG A 250 46.06 34.06 -57.54
C ARG A 250 45.74 35.40 -58.21
N LEU A 251 44.78 36.16 -57.69
CA LEU A 251 44.47 37.50 -58.20
C LEU A 251 45.66 38.45 -57.99
N GLY A 252 46.28 38.45 -56.81
CA GLY A 252 47.52 39.18 -56.53
C GLY A 252 48.67 38.77 -57.46
N GLU A 253 48.94 37.47 -57.56
CA GLU A 253 49.97 36.92 -58.47
C GLU A 253 49.77 37.35 -59.93
N GLN A 254 48.52 37.55 -60.38
CA GLN A 254 48.21 38.02 -61.74
C GLN A 254 48.24 39.56 -61.86
N SER A 255 47.86 40.32 -60.82
CA SER A 255 48.03 41.79 -60.84
C SER A 255 49.50 42.20 -60.84
N ASP A 256 50.34 41.48 -60.08
CA ASP A 256 51.79 41.73 -60.01
C ASP A 256 52.45 41.44 -61.37
N ARG A 257 52.04 40.36 -62.04
CA ARG A 257 52.45 40.05 -63.42
C ARG A 257 51.96 41.09 -64.43
N ALA A 258 50.72 41.56 -64.31
CA ALA A 258 50.19 42.60 -65.18
C ALA A 258 50.95 43.93 -65.00
N ALA A 259 51.30 44.30 -63.77
CA ALA A 259 52.13 45.47 -63.48
C ALA A 259 53.56 45.32 -64.04
N ALA A 260 54.17 44.14 -63.89
CA ALA A 260 55.50 43.86 -64.46
C ALA A 260 55.50 43.90 -66.01
N LEU A 261 54.47 43.35 -66.66
CA LEU A 261 54.31 43.42 -68.12
C LEU A 261 54.03 44.85 -68.60
N ALA A 262 53.24 45.64 -67.85
CA ALA A 262 53.00 47.05 -68.16
C ALA A 262 54.29 47.88 -68.06
N LEU A 263 55.13 47.61 -67.05
CA LEU A 263 56.45 48.24 -66.92
C LEU A 263 57.38 47.85 -68.07
N GLN A 264 57.46 46.57 -68.43
CA GLN A 264 58.24 46.09 -69.58
C GLN A 264 57.78 46.72 -70.90
N LEU A 265 56.48 46.88 -71.11
CA LEU A 265 55.91 47.56 -72.28
C LEU A 265 56.27 49.05 -72.28
N ALA A 266 56.21 49.74 -71.13
CA ALA A 266 56.61 51.14 -71.01
C ALA A 266 58.10 51.34 -71.31
N THR A 267 58.97 50.48 -70.80
CA THR A 267 60.41 50.50 -71.13
C THR A 267 60.64 50.24 -72.61
N ALA A 268 60.07 49.17 -73.19
CA ALA A 268 60.22 48.87 -74.61
C ALA A 268 59.67 49.97 -75.54
N ALA A 269 58.62 50.69 -75.11
CA ALA A 269 58.10 51.86 -75.82
C ALA A 269 59.07 53.05 -75.75
N ALA A 270 59.71 53.29 -74.60
CA ALA A 270 60.73 54.32 -74.43
C ALA A 270 61.98 54.02 -75.27
N ASP A 271 62.48 52.78 -75.23
CA ASP A 271 63.60 52.30 -76.04
C ASP A 271 63.30 52.47 -77.55
N ALA A 272 62.06 52.15 -77.96
CA ALA A 272 61.61 52.34 -79.34
C ALA A 272 61.44 53.81 -79.75
N THR A 273 61.21 54.75 -78.81
CA THR A 273 61.30 56.19 -79.11
C THR A 273 62.74 56.65 -79.23
N THR A 274 63.63 56.25 -78.32
CA THR A 274 65.07 56.58 -78.38
C THR A 274 65.69 56.10 -79.70
N ALA A 275 65.44 54.85 -80.09
CA ALA A 275 65.94 54.30 -81.36
C ALA A 275 65.38 55.01 -82.60
N ARG A 276 64.18 55.61 -82.53
CA ARG A 276 63.62 56.48 -83.60
C ARG A 276 64.32 57.83 -83.65
N GLU A 277 64.63 58.42 -82.50
CA GLU A 277 65.37 59.68 -82.42
C GLU A 277 66.82 59.51 -82.90
N GLU A 278 67.50 58.43 -82.50
CA GLU A 278 68.83 58.05 -83.00
C GLU A 278 68.85 57.78 -84.51
N THR A 279 67.85 57.07 -85.05
CA THR A 279 67.76 56.83 -86.49
C THR A 279 67.44 58.10 -87.29
N LEU A 280 66.64 59.03 -86.75
CA LEU A 280 66.42 60.35 -87.35
C LEU A 280 67.68 61.23 -87.30
N ALA A 281 68.39 61.24 -86.17
CA ALA A 281 69.63 62.00 -86.01
C ALA A 281 70.71 61.52 -86.99
N THR A 282 70.92 60.20 -87.09
CA THR A 282 71.87 59.60 -88.04
C THR A 282 71.49 59.81 -89.50
N HIS A 283 70.19 59.85 -89.85
CA HIS A 283 69.76 60.28 -91.19
C HIS A 283 70.13 61.75 -91.46
N ALA A 284 69.87 62.65 -90.49
CA ALA A 284 70.24 64.06 -90.62
C ALA A 284 71.77 64.30 -90.67
N ASP A 285 72.58 63.46 -90.01
CA ASP A 285 74.04 63.45 -90.15
C ASP A 285 74.45 63.00 -91.56
N LEU A 286 73.86 61.91 -92.08
CA LEU A 286 74.12 61.42 -93.43
C LEU A 286 73.74 62.43 -94.51
N GLU A 287 72.62 63.15 -94.35
CA GLU A 287 72.24 64.24 -95.26
C GLU A 287 73.23 65.41 -95.21
N ARG A 288 73.67 65.83 -94.02
CA ARG A 288 74.71 66.86 -93.87
C ARG A 288 76.07 66.43 -94.43
N VAL A 289 76.40 65.14 -94.38
CA VAL A 289 77.61 64.59 -95.02
C VAL A 289 77.49 64.58 -96.55
N ARG A 290 76.32 64.20 -97.09
CA ARG A 290 76.03 64.27 -98.55
C ARG A 290 76.12 65.70 -99.06
N GLN A 291 75.46 66.65 -98.39
CA GLN A 291 75.50 68.08 -98.74
C GLN A 291 76.94 68.59 -98.80
N ARG A 292 77.75 68.35 -97.76
CA ARG A 292 79.18 68.73 -97.76
C ARG A 292 79.99 68.08 -98.87
N HIS A 293 79.72 66.81 -99.19
CA HIS A 293 80.40 66.12 -100.29
C HIS A 293 80.02 66.74 -101.66
N ASP A 294 78.76 67.10 -101.85
CA ASP A 294 78.27 67.71 -103.08
C ASP A 294 78.74 69.17 -103.22
N GLU A 295 78.81 69.92 -102.11
CA GLU A 295 79.46 71.25 -102.03
C GLU A 295 80.95 71.17 -102.38
N GLN A 296 81.70 70.23 -101.78
CA GLN A 296 83.11 69.99 -102.10
C GLN A 296 83.29 69.57 -103.57
N THR A 297 82.40 68.73 -104.10
CA THR A 297 82.41 68.31 -105.50
C THR A 297 82.14 69.49 -106.45
N GLN A 298 81.25 70.41 -106.08
CA GLN A 298 81.00 71.65 -106.82
C GLN A 298 82.19 72.62 -106.75
N HIS A 299 82.80 72.78 -105.58
CA HIS A 299 84.01 73.60 -105.39
C HIS A 299 85.17 73.09 -106.25
N LEU A 300 85.47 71.79 -106.21
CA LEU A 300 86.52 71.16 -107.00
C LEU A 300 86.25 71.25 -108.52
N ARG A 301 84.98 71.23 -108.95
CA ARG A 301 84.60 71.49 -110.36
C ARG A 301 84.88 72.95 -110.73
N ALA A 302 84.47 73.91 -109.91
CA ALA A 302 84.70 75.32 -110.16
C ALA A 302 86.19 75.69 -110.16
N GLU A 303 87.00 75.11 -109.25
CA GLU A 303 88.47 75.25 -109.26
C GLU A 303 89.09 74.65 -110.53
N LEU A 304 88.62 73.49 -110.98
CA LEU A 304 89.10 72.83 -112.19
C LEU A 304 88.70 73.59 -113.47
N GLU A 305 87.52 74.22 -113.49
CA GLU A 305 87.08 75.11 -114.57
C GLU A 305 87.88 76.42 -114.57
N ALA A 306 88.12 77.04 -113.41
CA ALA A 306 88.98 78.22 -113.29
C ALA A 306 90.44 77.90 -113.68
N ALA A 307 90.96 76.72 -113.33
CA ALA A 307 92.28 76.26 -113.74
C ALA A 307 92.37 76.03 -115.26
N ARG A 308 91.31 75.49 -115.89
CA ARG A 308 91.21 75.40 -117.37
C ARG A 308 91.22 76.79 -118.01
N GLN A 309 90.38 77.71 -117.56
CA GLN A 309 90.35 79.09 -118.07
C GLN A 309 91.71 79.80 -117.91
N GLN A 310 92.41 79.60 -116.79
CA GLN A 310 93.78 80.10 -116.59
C GLN A 310 94.80 79.43 -117.53
N ALA A 311 94.66 78.13 -117.81
CA ALA A 311 95.53 77.43 -118.76
C ALA A 311 95.28 77.91 -120.21
N GLU A 312 94.03 78.11 -120.60
CA GLU A 312 93.62 78.68 -121.88
C GLU A 312 94.14 80.13 -122.05
N ALA A 313 93.97 80.98 -121.03
CA ALA A 313 94.52 82.34 -121.04
C ALA A 313 96.05 82.38 -121.09
N ARG A 314 96.74 81.44 -120.44
CA ARG A 314 98.19 81.27 -120.58
C ARG A 314 98.58 80.77 -121.97
N ALA A 315 97.78 79.91 -122.60
CA ALA A 315 98.02 79.45 -123.96
C ALA A 315 97.85 80.59 -124.99
N THR A 316 96.83 81.44 -124.84
CA THR A 316 96.65 82.60 -125.74
C THR A 316 97.74 83.65 -125.55
N GLU A 317 98.20 83.93 -124.33
CA GLU A 317 99.37 84.79 -124.10
C GLU A 317 100.69 84.15 -124.59
N LEU A 318 100.86 82.83 -124.51
CA LEU A 318 102.01 82.15 -125.13
C LEU A 318 102.01 82.27 -126.66
N ILE A 319 100.85 82.11 -127.31
CA ILE A 319 100.68 82.35 -128.76
C ILE A 319 100.99 83.82 -129.09
N ARG A 320 100.52 84.77 -128.28
CA ARG A 320 100.80 86.20 -128.45
C ARG A 320 102.28 86.53 -128.30
N ILE A 321 102.97 85.92 -127.34
CA ILE A 321 104.42 86.07 -127.15
C ILE A 321 105.19 85.42 -128.31
N GLN A 322 104.69 84.32 -128.88
CA GLN A 322 105.26 83.71 -130.09
C GLN A 322 105.12 84.64 -131.30
N THR A 323 103.93 85.17 -131.61
CA THR A 323 103.75 86.06 -132.76
C THR A 323 104.48 87.40 -132.61
N LEU A 324 104.59 87.94 -131.38
CA LEU A 324 105.44 89.11 -131.10
C LEU A 324 106.94 88.79 -131.27
N ARG A 325 107.38 87.57 -130.94
CA ARG A 325 108.75 87.11 -131.16
C ARG A 325 109.06 86.90 -132.64
N GLU A 326 108.12 86.35 -133.40
CA GLU A 326 108.22 86.17 -134.85
C GLU A 326 108.34 87.54 -135.54
N ALA A 327 107.41 88.47 -135.25
CA ALA A 327 107.48 89.85 -135.76
C ALA A 327 108.77 90.59 -135.35
N ALA A 328 109.32 90.32 -134.15
CA ALA A 328 110.61 90.85 -133.74
C ALA A 328 111.80 90.19 -134.46
N GLN A 329 111.70 88.92 -134.85
CA GLN A 329 112.70 88.23 -135.67
C GLN A 329 112.67 88.75 -137.13
N ASP A 330 111.49 88.99 -137.67
CA ASP A 330 111.30 89.62 -138.99
C ASP A 330 111.88 91.04 -139.01
N LEU A 331 111.57 91.86 -137.99
CA LEU A 331 112.16 93.20 -137.84
C LEU A 331 113.69 93.16 -137.71
N ILE A 332 114.26 92.15 -137.03
CA ILE A 332 115.72 91.95 -136.97
C ILE A 332 116.29 91.53 -138.34
N ALA A 333 115.54 90.76 -139.14
CA ALA A 333 115.95 90.43 -140.51
C ALA A 333 115.89 91.65 -141.43
N GLU A 334 114.85 92.48 -141.33
CA GLU A 334 114.71 93.73 -142.07
C GLU A 334 115.82 94.73 -141.69
N LEU A 335 116.06 94.97 -140.40
CA LEU A 335 117.15 95.85 -139.92
C LEU A 335 118.54 95.32 -140.33
N ARG A 336 118.72 94.00 -140.47
CA ARG A 336 119.94 93.44 -141.07
C ARG A 336 120.02 93.76 -142.56
N GLY A 337 118.95 93.59 -143.33
CA GLY A 337 118.90 93.99 -144.74
C GLY A 337 119.25 95.47 -144.94
N GLN A 338 118.59 96.36 -144.19
CA GLN A 338 118.88 97.80 -144.20
C GLN A 338 120.34 98.11 -143.82
N ARG A 339 120.95 97.33 -142.91
CA ARG A 339 122.38 97.46 -142.55
C ARG A 339 123.31 96.97 -143.66
N GLU A 340 123.00 95.87 -144.33
CA GLU A 340 123.77 95.40 -145.49
C GLU A 340 123.69 96.43 -146.64
N ASP A 341 122.51 96.99 -146.92
CA ASP A 341 122.31 98.07 -147.90
C ASP A 341 123.11 99.34 -147.53
N LEU A 342 123.05 99.78 -146.27
CA LEU A 342 123.82 100.93 -145.78
C LEU A 342 125.33 100.66 -145.86
N LYS A 343 125.77 99.43 -145.61
CA LYS A 343 127.17 99.04 -145.77
C LYS A 343 127.58 99.03 -147.23
N ALA A 344 126.77 98.50 -148.14
CA ALA A 344 127.04 98.55 -149.58
C ALA A 344 127.15 100.00 -150.10
N ARG A 345 126.30 100.91 -149.59
CA ARG A 345 126.40 102.36 -149.86
C ARG A 345 127.67 102.98 -149.28
N HIS A 346 128.05 102.61 -148.05
CA HIS A 346 129.31 103.05 -147.44
C HIS A 346 130.51 102.59 -148.27
N ASP A 347 130.57 101.30 -148.64
CA ASP A 347 131.69 100.72 -149.38
C ASP A 347 131.79 101.31 -150.80
N ALA A 348 130.66 101.65 -151.43
CA ALA A 348 130.62 102.42 -152.68
C ALA A 348 131.19 103.85 -152.51
N LEU A 349 130.74 104.60 -151.49
CA LEU A 349 131.28 105.93 -151.17
C LEU A 349 132.78 105.87 -150.82
N TYR A 350 133.23 104.81 -150.14
CA TYR A 350 134.64 104.61 -149.80
C TYR A 350 135.49 104.33 -151.06
N ALA A 351 134.93 103.65 -152.06
CA ALA A 351 135.55 103.49 -153.36
C ALA A 351 135.59 104.80 -154.18
N GLU A 352 134.59 105.68 -154.07
CA GLU A 352 134.62 107.02 -154.67
C GLU A 352 135.67 107.92 -154.01
N VAL A 353 135.73 107.95 -152.67
CA VAL A 353 136.80 108.65 -151.92
C VAL A 353 138.18 108.08 -152.26
N GLY A 354 138.28 106.77 -152.51
CA GLY A 354 139.51 106.14 -152.99
C GLY A 354 139.99 106.67 -154.34
N LYS A 355 139.08 106.87 -155.30
CA LYS A 355 139.38 107.49 -156.61
C LYS A 355 139.83 108.95 -156.44
N LEU A 356 139.04 109.75 -155.73
CA LEU A 356 139.32 111.17 -155.48
C LEU A 356 140.68 111.40 -154.79
N ARG A 357 141.19 110.43 -154.02
CA ARG A 357 142.54 110.46 -153.45
C ARG A 357 143.63 110.19 -154.49
N ALA A 358 143.42 109.23 -155.38
CA ALA A 358 144.36 108.93 -156.46
C ALA A 358 144.50 110.10 -157.44
N ASP A 359 143.40 110.81 -157.72
CA ASP A 359 143.40 112.02 -158.55
C ASP A 359 144.20 113.17 -157.89
N LEU A 360 144.14 113.27 -156.55
CA LEU A 360 144.83 114.31 -155.78
C LEU A 360 146.35 114.13 -155.71
N ASP A 361 146.84 112.89 -155.59
CA ASP A 361 148.29 112.62 -155.53
C ASP A 361 148.98 112.76 -156.89
N GLN A 362 148.25 112.66 -158.02
CA GLN A 362 148.79 112.96 -159.35
C GLN A 362 149.10 114.44 -159.56
N LEU A 363 148.39 115.36 -158.89
CA LEU A 363 148.56 116.82 -159.04
C LEU A 363 149.83 117.38 -158.38
N ARG A 364 150.65 116.55 -157.72
CA ARG A 364 151.79 116.99 -156.90
C ARG A 364 153.18 116.89 -157.56
N VAL A 365 153.30 116.38 -158.79
CA VAL A 365 154.61 116.04 -159.38
C VAL A 365 154.74 116.44 -160.86
N GLN A 366 154.90 117.75 -161.15
CA GLN A 366 155.82 118.30 -162.19
C GLN A 366 155.87 119.86 -162.15
N PRO A 367 156.88 120.52 -162.80
CA PRO A 367 157.28 121.90 -162.48
C PRO A 367 157.05 122.95 -163.59
N ALA A 368 157.26 124.23 -163.26
CA ALA A 368 157.61 125.29 -164.22
C ALA A 368 158.49 126.38 -163.55
N PRO A 369 159.56 126.89 -164.20
CA PRO A 369 160.31 128.07 -163.73
C PRO A 369 159.66 129.38 -164.21
N GLY A 370 159.70 130.42 -163.36
CA GLY A 370 159.11 131.74 -163.65
C GLY A 370 160.03 132.71 -164.38
N ALA A 371 159.54 133.94 -164.59
CA ALA A 371 160.22 135.04 -165.27
C ALA A 371 159.76 136.41 -164.69
N PRO A 372 160.45 137.52 -165.00
CA PRO A 372 159.85 138.87 -164.94
C PRO A 372 158.55 138.99 -165.75
N GLU A 373 157.79 140.03 -165.45
CA GLU A 373 156.40 140.27 -165.91
C GLU A 373 156.28 140.56 -167.42
N PRO A 374 155.04 140.53 -167.94
CA PRO A 374 154.34 141.81 -168.12
C PRO A 374 152.96 141.88 -167.44
N GLU A 375 152.59 143.09 -167.04
CA GLU A 375 151.31 143.46 -166.41
C GLU A 375 150.15 143.46 -167.42
N GLN A 376 148.93 143.06 -167.01
CA GLN A 376 147.75 143.97 -166.94
C GLN A 376 146.44 143.26 -166.56
N ASP A 377 145.52 144.08 -166.03
CA ASP A 377 144.05 143.95 -165.97
C ASP A 377 143.42 142.66 -165.37
N ARG A 378 142.73 142.70 -164.21
CA ARG A 378 142.43 143.81 -163.25
C ARG A 378 142.24 143.29 -161.83
#